data_AF-A0A0C9RRE8-F1
#
_entry.id   AF-A0A0C9RRE8-F1
#
_cell.length_a   1.000
_cell.length_b   1.000
_cell.length_c   1.000
_cell.angle_alpha   90.00
_cell.angle_beta   90.00
_cell.angle_gamma   90.00
#
_symmetry.space_group_name_H-M   'P 1'
#
loop_
_entity.id
_entity.type
_entity.pdbx_description
1 polymer ?
#
loop_
_entity_poly.entity_id
_entity_poly.type
_entity_poly.pdbx_seq_one_letter_code
_entity_poly.pdbx_strand_id
1 'polypeptide(L)' 'PHPPYSPDLSPCDFFLFPRVTRALKGRWMRSVKAIQDTTTKELTALPKEVFSNCFQDLKKRWKLCIDGKGDYFEGVLHK' A
#
# COMPACT_ATOMS: atom_id res chain seq x y z
N PRO A 1 0.23 11.36 -15.63
CA PRO A 1 1.60 10.78 -15.59
C PRO A 1 1.99 10.55 -14.13
N HIS A 2 2.70 9.46 -13.81
CA HIS A 2 3.17 9.21 -12.44
C HIS A 2 4.55 9.85 -12.25
N PRO A 3 4.75 10.70 -11.23
CA PRO A 3 6.05 11.32 -10.97
C PRO A 3 7.12 10.27 -10.60
N PRO A 4 8.39 10.52 -10.96
CA PRO A 4 9.49 9.64 -10.56
C PRO A 4 9.69 9.69 -9.04
N TYR A 5 10.11 8.56 -8.47
CA TYR A 5 10.40 8.41 -7.04
C TYR A 5 9.26 8.72 -6.06
N SER A 6 7.98 8.64 -6.48
CA SER A 6 6.84 8.94 -5.60
C SER A 6 6.06 7.69 -5.12
N PRO A 7 6.64 6.81 -4.28
CA PRO A 7 5.93 5.65 -3.74
C PRO A 7 4.77 6.06 -2.81
N ASP A 8 4.86 7.24 -2.21
CA ASP A 8 3.80 7.88 -1.43
C ASP A 8 2.54 8.20 -2.25
N LEU A 9 2.64 8.23 -3.59
CA LEU A 9 1.53 8.42 -4.54
C LEU A 9 1.12 7.15 -5.28
N SER A 10 1.75 6.01 -4.99
CA SER A 10 1.46 4.71 -5.60
C SER A 10 0.63 3.84 -4.65
N PRO A 11 -0.62 3.48 -5.01
CA PRO A 11 -1.47 2.60 -4.19
C PRO A 11 -0.82 1.25 -3.85
N CYS A 12 0.04 0.73 -4.72
CA CYS A 12 0.74 -0.52 -4.45
C CYS A 12 1.73 -0.35 -3.28
N ASP A 13 2.50 0.74 -3.31
CA ASP A 13 3.58 0.98 -2.36
C ASP A 13 3.07 1.42 -0.98
N PHE A 14 2.10 2.33 -0.92
CA PHE A 14 1.61 2.82 0.38
C PHE A 14 0.48 1.98 1.00
N PHE A 15 -0.19 1.12 0.22
CA PHE A 15 -1.35 0.35 0.70
C PHE A 15 -1.21 -1.16 0.54
N LEU A 16 -0.91 -1.66 -0.67
CA LEU A 16 -0.96 -3.10 -0.95
C LEU A 16 0.22 -3.86 -0.33
N PHE A 17 1.45 -3.46 -0.65
CA PHE A 17 2.66 -4.14 -0.17
C PHE A 17 2.81 -4.10 1.35
N PRO A 18 2.51 -2.99 2.06
CA PRO A 18 2.57 -2.99 3.52
C PRO A 18 1.64 -4.03 4.18
N ARG A 19 0.50 -4.36 3.56
CA ARG A 19 -0.40 -5.42 4.05
C ARG A 19 0.20 -6.80 3.85
N VAL A 20 0.67 -7.09 2.63
CA VAL A 20 1.32 -8.38 2.30
C VAL A 20 2.57 -8.57 3.16
N THR A 21 3.46 -7.57 3.21
CA THR A 21 4.69 -7.62 4.01
C THR A 21 4.39 -7.84 5.49
N ARG A 22 3.35 -7.23 6.06
CA ARG A 22 2.94 -7.47 7.44
C ARG A 22 2.47 -8.91 7.69
N ALA A 23 1.76 -9.52 6.75
CA ALA A 23 1.34 -10.92 6.87
C ALA A 23 2.52 -11.90 6.78
N LEU A 24 3.57 -11.53 6.05
CA LEU A 24 4.79 -12.32 5.88
C LEU A 24 5.81 -12.06 7.00
N LYS A 25 5.79 -10.88 7.62
CA LYS A 25 6.79 -10.44 8.61
C LYS A 25 6.85 -11.39 9.80
N GLY A 26 8.06 -11.79 10.16
CA GLY A 26 8.32 -12.66 11.31
C GLY A 26 7.95 -14.14 11.08
N ARG A 27 7.53 -14.52 9.87
CA ARG A 27 7.22 -15.91 9.53
C ARG A 27 8.32 -16.49 8.65
N TRP A 28 8.86 -17.64 9.05
CA TRP A 28 9.78 -18.38 8.20
C TRP A 28 8.98 -19.24 7.23
N MET A 29 9.06 -18.93 5.95
CA MET A 29 8.40 -19.68 4.88
C MET A 29 9.39 -20.58 4.19
N ARG A 30 9.06 -21.88 4.13
CA ARG A 30 9.98 -22.92 3.65
C ARG A 30 10.02 -23.07 2.12
N SER A 31 9.13 -22.38 1.39
CA SER A 31 9.04 -22.47 -0.06
C SER A 31 8.39 -21.23 -0.68
N VAL A 32 8.66 -21.02 -1.97
CA VAL A 32 7.99 -19.99 -2.79
C VAL A 32 6.48 -20.22 -2.83
N LYS A 33 6.04 -21.47 -2.91
CA LYS A 33 4.61 -21.82 -2.90
C LYS A 33 3.92 -21.35 -1.62
N ALA A 34 4.55 -21.51 -0.45
CA ALA A 34 3.99 -21.01 0.80
C ALA A 34 3.84 -19.48 0.83
N ILE A 35 4.78 -18.75 0.21
CA ILE A 35 4.70 -17.29 0.05
C ILE A 35 3.54 -16.91 -0.87
N GLN A 36 3.41 -17.59 -2.01
CA GLN A 36 2.33 -17.36 -2.98
C GLN A 36 0.94 -17.64 -2.40
N ASP A 37 0.78 -18.77 -1.71
CA ASP A 37 -0.50 -19.16 -1.10
C ASP A 37 -0.91 -18.16 0.00
N THR A 38 0.04 -17.75 0.84
CA THR A 38 -0.23 -16.76 1.89
C THR A 38 -0.57 -15.40 1.29
N THR A 39 0.19 -14.94 0.28
CA THR A 39 -0.06 -13.67 -0.38
C THR A 39 -1.43 -13.67 -1.07
N THR A 40 -1.76 -14.74 -1.78
CA THR A 40 -3.07 -14.90 -2.43
C THR A 40 -4.20 -14.88 -1.41
N LYS A 41 -4.05 -15.58 -0.28
CA LYS A 41 -5.02 -15.57 0.81
C LYS A 41 -5.24 -14.16 1.37
N GLU A 42 -4.18 -13.41 1.64
CA GLU A 42 -4.29 -12.04 2.16
C GLU A 42 -4.98 -11.11 1.17
N LEU A 43 -4.65 -11.21 -0.12
CA LEU A 43 -5.24 -10.38 -1.17
C LEU A 43 -6.71 -10.70 -1.43
N THR A 44 -7.07 -11.99 -1.45
CA THR A 44 -8.46 -12.44 -1.66
C THR A 44 -9.37 -12.16 -0.47
N ALA A 45 -8.81 -12.02 0.74
CA ALA A 45 -9.56 -11.65 1.93
C ALA A 45 -9.94 -10.16 1.96
N LEU A 46 -9.38 -9.31 1.09
CA LEU A 46 -9.67 -7.88 1.07
C LEU A 46 -11.06 -7.59 0.49
N PRO A 47 -11.95 -6.95 1.27
CA PRO A 47 -13.23 -6.48 0.75
C PRO A 47 -13.05 -5.41 -0.33
N LYS A 48 -14.00 -5.31 -1.26
CA LYS A 48 -13.98 -4.34 -2.36
C LYS A 48 -13.93 -2.90 -1.85
N GLU A 49 -14.57 -2.65 -0.71
CA GLU A 49 -14.67 -1.35 -0.05
C GLU A 49 -13.29 -0.82 0.35
N VAL A 50 -12.35 -1.71 0.67
CA VAL A 50 -10.99 -1.33 1.06
C VAL A 50 -10.23 -0.74 -0.14
N PHE A 51 -10.45 -1.26 -1.34
CA PHE A 51 -9.89 -0.68 -2.56
C PHE A 51 -10.48 0.70 -2.86
N SER A 52 -11.81 0.87 -2.68
CA SER A 52 -12.45 2.18 -2.80
C SER A 52 -11.83 3.20 -1.84
N ASN A 53 -11.64 2.81 -0.57
CA ASN A 53 -11.01 3.65 0.44
C ASN A 53 -9.57 4.02 0.06
N CYS A 54 -8.79 3.07 -0.48
CA CYS A 54 -7.43 3.32 -0.97
C CYS A 54 -7.39 4.42 -2.04
N PHE A 55 -8.36 4.46 -2.95
CA PHE A 55 -8.44 5.53 -3.96
C PHE A 55 -8.87 6.88 -3.37
N GLN A 56 -9.69 6.89 -2.32
CA GLN A 56 -9.97 8.15 -1.59
C GLN A 56 -8.74 8.65 -0.84
N ASP A 57 -7.95 7.75 -0.27
CA ASP A 57 -6.68 8.09 0.37
C ASP A 57 -5.65 8.59 -0.64
N LEU A 58 -5.63 8.04 -1.86
CA LEU A 58 -4.80 8.57 -2.94
C LEU A 58 -5.13 10.03 -3.26
N LYS A 59 -6.42 10.41 -3.29
CA LYS A 59 -6.81 11.81 -3.49
C LYS A 59 -6.32 12.73 -2.38
N LYS A 60 -6.37 12.26 -1.13
CA LYS A 60 -5.82 13.01 0.03
C LYS A 60 -4.30 13.17 -0.10
N ARG A 61 -3.60 12.12 -0.52
CA ARG A 61 -2.15 12.11 -0.77
C ARG A 61 -1.75 13.09 -1.89
N TRP A 62 -2.51 13.16 -2.98
CA TRP A 62 -2.29 14.18 -4.01
C TRP A 62 -2.42 15.59 -3.46
N LYS A 63 -3.41 15.85 -2.60
CA LYS A 63 -3.55 17.16 -1.96
C LYS A 63 -2.35 17.50 -1.07
N LEU A 64 -1.90 16.54 -0.26
CA LEU A 64 -0.68 16.72 0.56
C LEU A 64 0.56 17.02 -0.30
N CYS A 65 0.73 16.33 -1.42
CA CYS A 65 1.82 16.58 -2.35
C CYS A 65 1.76 17.99 -2.95
N ILE A 66 0.57 18.44 -3.35
CA ILE A 66 0.37 19.81 -3.89
C ILE A 66 0.66 20.86 -2.82
N ASP A 67 0.11 20.69 -1.62
CA ASP A 67 0.29 21.61 -0.50
C ASP A 67 1.77 21.66 -0.06
N GLY A 68 2.46 20.51 -0.12
CA GLY A 68 3.90 20.37 0.12
C GLY A 68 4.77 20.74 -1.08
N LYS A 69 4.22 21.29 -2.17
CA LYS A 69 4.96 21.70 -3.38
C LYS A 69 5.84 20.61 -3.98
N GLY A 70 5.41 19.35 -3.87
CA GLY A 70 6.13 18.19 -4.38
C GLY A 70 7.07 17.51 -3.37
N ASP A 71 7.20 18.04 -2.15
CA ASP A 71 7.97 17.38 -1.09
C ASP A 71 7.27 16.11 -0.59
N TYR A 72 8.08 15.15 -0.12
CA TYR A 72 7.57 13.96 0.54
C TYR A 72 6.84 14.30 1.85
N PHE A 73 5.86 13.47 2.20
CA PHE A 73 5.12 13.59 3.45
C PHE A 73 5.08 12.24 4.19
N GLU A 74 5.25 12.28 5.51
CA GLU A 74 5.18 11.09 6.37
C GLU A 74 3.87 11.05 7.17
N GLY A 75 3.33 9.84 7.39
CA GLY A 75 2.47 9.56 8.55
C GLY A 75 1.00 10.04 8.56
N VAL A 76 0.47 10.67 7.50
CA VAL A 76 -0.85 11.35 7.61
C VAL A 76 -2.08 10.43 7.52
N LEU A 77 -1.94 9.16 7.09
CA LEU A 77 -3.07 8.26 6.81
C LEU A 77 -2.97 6.87 7.46
N HIS A 78 -2.19 6.72 8.53
CA HIS A 78 -2.03 5.44 9.24
C HIS A 78 -2.60 5.44 10.66
N LYS A 79 -3.48 6.40 10.99
CA LYS A 79 -4.33 6.32 12.19
C LYS A 79 -5.56 5.47 11.91
#